data_AF-A0A2V5TRW6-F1
#
_entry.id   AF-A0A2V5TRW6-F1
#
_cell.length_a   1.000
_cell.length_b   1.000
_cell.length_c   1.000
_cell.angle_alpha   90.00
_cell.angle_beta   90.00
_cell.angle_gamma   90.00
#
_symmetry.space_group_name_H-M   'P 1'
#
loop_
_entity.id
_entity.type
_entity.pdbx_description
1 polymer ?
#
loop_
_entity_poly.entity_id
_entity_poly.type
_entity_poly.pdbx_seq_one_letter_code
_entity_poly.pdbx_strand_id
1 'polypeptide(L)'
;MNAKDFLRLGVPLGEARRRATDFISRFILGGGDKSRLHEEVKAIVADPSAFVDDPLRGEFAKALISARRPSSGLRPPSPAPASEGTRAEPVKYRQWGEGLEHDAVMQMEKACLLPVSVAGALMPDAHVGYGLPIGGVLATESAVIPYAVAVDIACRMKMTVLDIPVRDLERKQERLTRAIEAETRFGVGANFKHRREHEVMDADWSVSGVTKRNKDRAWSQLGTSGSGNHFVEFGLFTAHSKINDLEAGTYVALLSHSGSRGTGAAVCDHYSKLAFGRCRTSLPSELLRLAWLPLDSQEGQEYWNAMELMGRYAAANHACIHRH
;
A
#
# COMPACT_ATOMS: atom_id res chain seq x y z
N MET A 1 22.01 -8.87 20.46
CA MET A 1 21.82 -7.94 19.33
C MET A 1 20.36 -7.55 19.25
N ASN A 2 20.07 -6.30 18.94
CA ASN A 2 18.72 -5.76 18.83
C ASN A 2 18.31 -5.53 17.36
N ALA A 3 17.07 -5.07 17.18
CA ALA A 3 16.49 -4.73 15.88
C ALA A 3 17.36 -3.79 15.01
N LYS A 4 18.00 -2.78 15.61
CA LYS A 4 18.84 -1.81 14.90
C LYS A 4 20.18 -2.39 14.48
N ASP A 5 20.74 -3.32 15.28
CA ASP A 5 22.02 -3.96 14.98
C ASP A 5 21.92 -4.81 13.70
N PHE A 6 20.83 -5.56 13.53
CA PHE A 6 20.58 -6.36 12.33
C PHE A 6 20.48 -5.52 11.06
N LEU A 7 19.76 -4.40 11.13
CA LEU A 7 19.62 -3.48 10.00
C LEU A 7 20.98 -2.88 9.61
N ARG A 8 21.80 -2.46 10.59
CA ARG A 8 23.16 -1.96 10.35
C ARG A 8 24.08 -3.00 9.69
N LEU A 9 23.83 -4.29 9.97
CA LEU A 9 24.59 -5.39 9.40
C LEU A 9 24.06 -5.87 8.05
N GLY A 10 23.05 -5.20 7.48
CA GLY A 10 22.50 -5.56 6.17
C GLY A 10 21.59 -6.77 6.18
N VAL A 11 21.00 -7.12 7.34
CA VAL A 11 19.96 -8.15 7.45
C VAL A 11 18.60 -7.54 7.09
N PRO A 12 17.93 -7.99 6.01
CA PRO A 12 16.62 -7.49 5.62
C PRO A 12 15.55 -7.82 6.67
N LEU A 13 14.47 -7.05 6.68
CA LEU A 13 13.27 -7.35 7.46
C LEU A 13 12.55 -8.61 6.92
N GLY A 14 11.56 -9.11 7.67
CA GLY A 14 10.80 -10.31 7.29
C GLY A 14 11.53 -11.61 7.61
N GLU A 15 11.53 -12.57 6.69
CA GLU A 15 12.02 -13.93 6.94
C GLU A 15 13.50 -13.98 7.30
N ALA A 16 14.35 -13.19 6.62
CA ALA A 16 15.78 -13.11 6.94
C ALA A 16 16.03 -12.66 8.38
N ARG A 17 15.22 -11.73 8.92
CA ARG A 17 15.31 -11.29 10.31
C ARG A 17 14.87 -12.36 11.31
N ARG A 18 13.80 -13.09 10.99
CA ARG A 18 13.35 -14.22 11.83
C ARG A 18 14.45 -15.27 11.92
N ARG A 19 15.02 -15.66 10.77
CA ARG A 19 16.13 -16.65 10.73
C ARG A 19 17.42 -16.15 11.38
N ALA A 20 17.71 -14.85 11.31
CA ALA A 20 18.83 -14.26 12.06
C ALA A 20 18.63 -14.41 13.58
N THR A 21 17.41 -14.21 14.07
CA THR A 21 17.08 -14.35 15.50
C THR A 21 17.15 -15.81 15.95
N ASP A 22 16.69 -16.75 15.12
CA ASP A 22 16.81 -18.19 15.37
C ASP A 22 18.27 -18.63 15.41
N PHE A 23 19.09 -18.15 14.47
CA PHE A 23 20.53 -18.39 14.44
C PHE A 23 21.21 -17.93 15.73
N ILE A 24 20.99 -16.69 16.17
CA ILE A 24 21.59 -16.17 17.41
C ILE A 24 21.20 -17.05 18.60
N SER A 25 19.93 -17.44 18.69
CA SER A 25 19.43 -18.27 19.78
C SER A 25 20.13 -19.64 19.80
N ARG A 26 20.24 -20.30 18.64
CA ARG A 26 20.91 -21.60 18.52
C ARG A 26 22.43 -21.51 18.71
N PHE A 27 23.07 -20.44 18.26
CA PHE A 27 24.50 -20.22 18.45
C PHE A 27 24.85 -20.07 19.94
N ILE A 28 24.04 -19.33 20.70
CA ILE A 28 24.23 -19.18 22.16
C ILE A 28 23.95 -20.50 22.89
N LEU A 29 22.85 -21.19 22.54
CA LEU A 29 22.49 -22.46 23.17
C LEU A 29 23.50 -23.58 22.87
N GLY A 30 24.17 -23.52 21.72
CA GLY A 30 25.27 -24.41 21.34
C GLY A 30 26.63 -24.08 21.96
N GLY A 31 26.70 -23.12 22.90
CA GLY A 31 27.94 -22.73 23.58
C GLY A 31 28.81 -21.72 22.84
N GLY A 32 28.28 -21.07 21.80
CA GLY A 32 28.99 -20.04 21.04
C GLY A 32 29.25 -18.76 21.84
N ASP A 33 30.40 -18.14 21.60
CA ASP A 33 30.80 -16.91 22.28
C ASP A 33 29.98 -15.70 21.79
N LYS A 34 29.19 -15.12 22.71
CA LYS A 34 28.36 -13.93 22.46
C LYS A 34 29.14 -12.74 21.91
N SER A 35 30.43 -12.61 22.23
CA SER A 35 31.27 -11.51 21.74
C SER A 35 31.45 -11.56 20.22
N ARG A 36 31.37 -12.75 19.62
CA ARG A 36 31.58 -13.01 18.19
C ARG A 36 30.31 -12.91 17.35
N LEU A 37 29.14 -12.74 17.97
CA LEU A 37 27.84 -12.68 17.27
C LEU A 37 27.82 -11.64 16.15
N HIS A 38 28.45 -10.49 16.39
CA HIS A 38 28.50 -9.42 15.39
C HIS A 38 29.31 -9.83 14.15
N GLU A 39 30.46 -10.47 14.34
CA GLU A 39 31.32 -10.96 13.26
C GLU A 39 30.68 -12.12 12.51
N GLU A 40 30.06 -13.05 13.23
CA GLU A 40 29.34 -14.20 12.66
C GLU A 40 28.19 -13.74 11.75
N VAL A 41 27.33 -12.84 12.24
CA VAL A 41 26.24 -12.29 11.42
C VAL A 41 26.80 -11.51 10.22
N LYS A 42 27.87 -10.72 10.41
CA LYS A 42 28.51 -9.98 9.33
C LYS A 42 29.08 -10.90 8.25
N ALA A 43 29.70 -12.01 8.63
CA ALA A 43 30.26 -13.00 7.70
C ALA A 43 29.16 -13.67 6.87
N ILE A 44 28.07 -14.08 7.51
CA ILE A 44 26.93 -14.71 6.83
C ILE A 44 26.23 -13.71 5.89
N VAL A 45 26.13 -12.44 6.27
CA VAL A 45 25.59 -11.40 5.37
C VAL A 45 26.56 -11.11 4.22
N ALA A 46 27.86 -11.08 4.45
CA ALA A 46 28.84 -10.79 3.39
C ALA A 46 28.81 -11.85 2.28
N ASP A 47 28.78 -13.14 2.64
CA ASP A 47 28.75 -14.25 1.68
C ASP A 47 27.82 -15.38 2.15
N PRO A 48 26.49 -15.24 2.01
CA PRO A 48 25.55 -16.25 2.48
C PRO A 48 25.69 -17.57 1.71
N SER A 49 26.17 -17.55 0.46
CA SER A 49 26.34 -18.76 -0.34
C SER A 49 27.30 -19.76 0.30
N ALA A 50 28.34 -19.27 1.00
CA ALA A 50 29.30 -20.12 1.71
C ALA A 50 28.71 -20.89 2.90
N PHE A 51 27.51 -20.52 3.36
CA PHE A 51 26.90 -21.07 4.59
C PHE A 51 25.63 -21.87 4.33
N VAL A 52 25.18 -22.05 3.08
CA VAL A 52 23.89 -22.69 2.76
C VAL A 52 23.76 -24.10 3.34
N ASP A 53 24.86 -24.85 3.35
CA ASP A 53 24.92 -26.23 3.85
C ASP A 53 25.38 -26.33 5.32
N ASP A 54 25.64 -25.19 5.98
CA ASP A 54 26.03 -25.17 7.38
C ASP A 54 24.82 -25.51 8.28
N PRO A 55 24.92 -26.49 9.20
CA PRO A 55 23.81 -26.93 10.04
C PRO A 55 23.21 -25.84 10.96
N LEU A 56 24.00 -24.84 11.32
CA LEU A 56 23.60 -23.74 12.21
C LEU A 56 23.24 -22.47 11.43
N ARG A 57 23.99 -22.16 10.37
CA ARG A 57 23.91 -20.91 9.61
C ARG A 57 23.06 -21.01 8.34
N GLY A 58 22.81 -22.24 7.85
CA GLY A 58 22.19 -22.51 6.56
C GLY A 58 20.81 -21.91 6.36
N GLU A 59 19.93 -21.99 7.36
CA GLU A 59 18.59 -21.41 7.24
C GLU A 59 18.60 -19.88 7.19
N PHE A 60 19.53 -19.25 7.91
CA PHE A 60 19.72 -17.80 7.84
C PHE A 60 20.33 -17.39 6.49
N ALA A 61 21.34 -18.12 6.02
CA ALA A 61 21.95 -17.94 4.70
C ALA A 61 20.95 -18.07 3.55
N LYS A 62 20.11 -19.13 3.55
CA LYS A 62 19.05 -19.34 2.55
C LYS A 62 18.03 -18.21 2.56
N ALA A 63 17.63 -17.73 3.74
CA ALA A 63 16.71 -16.61 3.86
C ALA A 63 17.31 -15.29 3.33
N LEU A 64 18.61 -15.06 3.55
CA LEU A 64 19.33 -13.92 2.95
C LEU A 64 19.41 -14.04 1.42
N ILE A 65 19.72 -15.21 0.88
CA ILE A 65 19.74 -15.45 -0.57
C ILE A 65 18.35 -15.27 -1.16
N SER A 66 17.32 -15.78 -0.51
CA SER A 66 15.92 -15.61 -0.95
C SER A 66 15.49 -14.15 -0.90
N ALA A 67 15.92 -13.38 0.11
CA ALA A 67 15.66 -11.95 0.19
C ALA A 67 16.46 -11.13 -0.84
N ARG A 68 17.56 -11.69 -1.36
CA ARG A 68 18.39 -11.10 -2.43
C ARG A 68 17.97 -11.54 -3.83
N ARG A 69 17.23 -12.63 -3.96
CA ARG A 69 16.67 -13.08 -5.24
C ARG A 69 15.58 -12.10 -5.64
N PRO A 70 15.72 -11.36 -6.75
CA PRO A 70 14.59 -10.67 -7.31
C PRO A 70 13.54 -11.73 -7.67
N SER A 71 12.28 -11.45 -7.33
CA SER A 71 11.15 -12.12 -7.95
C SER A 71 11.40 -12.14 -9.47
N SER A 72 11.51 -13.35 -10.01
CA SER A 72 11.98 -13.67 -11.36
C SER A 72 11.59 -12.64 -12.43
N GLY A 73 12.59 -12.05 -13.09
CA GLY A 73 12.42 -11.35 -14.39
C GLY A 73 13.06 -9.97 -14.55
N LEU A 74 13.52 -9.32 -13.48
CA LEU A 74 14.11 -7.98 -13.57
C LEU A 74 15.62 -8.02 -13.31
N ARG A 75 16.37 -7.44 -14.25
CA ARG A 75 17.82 -7.18 -14.18
C ARG A 75 18.16 -6.54 -12.82
N PRO A 76 19.31 -6.85 -12.18
CA PRO A 76 19.66 -6.19 -10.93
C PRO A 76 19.71 -4.67 -11.17
N PRO A 77 19.15 -3.85 -10.25
CA PRO A 77 19.22 -2.42 -10.40
C PRO A 77 20.70 -2.04 -10.36
N SER A 78 21.20 -1.48 -11.45
CA SER A 78 22.23 -0.46 -11.27
C SER A 78 21.62 0.56 -10.32
N PRO A 79 22.35 1.05 -9.30
CA PRO A 79 21.93 2.27 -8.65
C PRO A 79 21.87 3.28 -9.78
N ALA A 80 20.66 3.60 -10.25
CA ALA A 80 20.51 4.78 -11.07
C ALA A 80 21.03 5.88 -10.13
N PRO A 81 22.16 6.55 -10.45
CA PRO A 81 22.31 7.87 -9.88
C PRO A 81 20.99 8.58 -10.18
N ALA A 82 20.50 9.40 -9.27
CA ALA A 82 19.45 10.34 -9.61
C ALA A 82 19.97 11.15 -10.81
N SER A 83 19.72 10.69 -12.02
CA SER A 83 20.21 11.31 -13.24
C SER A 83 19.49 12.64 -13.25
N GLU A 84 20.27 13.71 -13.19
CA GLU A 84 19.80 15.07 -13.15
C GLU A 84 18.71 15.29 -14.21
N GLY A 85 17.51 15.66 -13.77
CA GLY A 85 16.40 16.05 -14.65
C GLY A 85 15.48 14.93 -15.14
N THR A 86 14.58 15.33 -16.03
CA THR A 86 13.63 14.46 -16.73
C THR A 86 14.28 13.75 -17.91
N ARG A 87 13.69 12.65 -18.36
CA ARG A 87 14.04 12.01 -19.64
C ARG A 87 13.81 12.99 -20.80
N ALA A 88 14.57 12.83 -21.88
CA ALA A 88 14.34 13.58 -23.11
C ALA A 88 13.03 13.15 -23.83
N GLU A 89 12.71 11.86 -23.76
CA GLU A 89 11.49 11.28 -24.32
C GLU A 89 10.70 10.51 -23.26
N PRO A 90 9.36 10.57 -23.28
CA PRO A 90 8.53 9.85 -22.33
C PRO A 90 8.60 8.34 -22.58
N VAL A 91 8.52 7.54 -21.52
CA VAL A 91 8.29 6.10 -21.67
C VAL A 91 6.94 5.85 -22.32
N LYS A 92 6.82 4.73 -23.05
CA LYS A 92 5.57 4.36 -23.70
C LYS A 92 4.48 4.12 -22.66
N TYR A 93 3.31 4.70 -22.91
CA TYR A 93 2.07 4.32 -22.25
C TYR A 93 1.00 3.99 -23.28
N ARG A 94 -0.01 3.24 -22.85
CA ARG A 94 -1.18 2.95 -23.68
C ARG A 94 -2.38 3.74 -23.17
N GLN A 95 -3.14 4.35 -24.07
CA GLN A 95 -4.40 5.00 -23.76
C GLN A 95 -5.57 4.08 -24.13
N TRP A 96 -6.56 4.02 -23.27
CA TRP A 96 -7.86 3.42 -23.52
C TRP A 96 -8.92 4.52 -23.48
N GLY A 97 -9.80 4.55 -24.49
CA GLY A 97 -10.80 5.61 -24.65
C GLY A 97 -10.32 6.76 -25.54
N GLU A 98 -11.30 7.55 -26.00
CA GLU A 98 -11.12 8.72 -26.87
C GLU A 98 -11.75 9.95 -26.21
N GLY A 99 -11.35 11.15 -26.62
CA GLY A 99 -11.91 12.40 -26.08
C GLY A 99 -11.56 12.68 -24.61
N LEU A 100 -10.44 12.14 -24.13
CA LEU A 100 -9.94 12.42 -22.78
C LEU A 100 -9.56 13.90 -22.62
N GLU A 101 -9.70 14.40 -21.38
CA GLU A 101 -9.32 15.75 -21.02
C GLU A 101 -7.84 16.01 -21.34
N HIS A 102 -7.56 17.09 -22.09
CA HIS A 102 -6.20 17.40 -22.54
C HIS A 102 -5.20 17.48 -21.38
N ASP A 103 -5.58 18.15 -20.28
CA ASP A 103 -4.71 18.32 -19.12
C ASP A 103 -4.42 16.98 -18.41
N ALA A 104 -5.36 16.03 -18.41
CA ALA A 104 -5.14 14.69 -17.86
C ALA A 104 -4.13 13.89 -18.71
N VAL A 105 -4.23 13.98 -20.04
CA VAL A 105 -3.25 13.40 -20.96
C VAL A 105 -1.87 14.02 -20.73
N MET A 106 -1.79 15.35 -20.61
CA MET A 106 -0.53 16.05 -20.34
C MET A 106 0.08 15.69 -18.98
N GLN A 107 -0.73 15.41 -17.95
CA GLN A 107 -0.24 14.88 -16.68
C GLN A 107 0.40 13.48 -16.86
N MET A 108 -0.21 12.63 -17.69
CA MET A 108 0.35 11.30 -18.01
C MET A 108 1.68 11.42 -18.78
N GLU A 109 1.73 12.26 -19.82
CA GLU A 109 2.95 12.53 -20.59
C GLU A 109 4.10 12.99 -19.66
N LYS A 110 3.80 13.93 -18.77
CA LYS A 110 4.75 14.45 -17.78
C LYS A 110 5.22 13.36 -16.81
N ALA A 111 4.33 12.47 -16.37
CA ALA A 111 4.70 11.35 -15.51
C ALA A 111 5.62 10.34 -16.23
N CYS A 112 5.41 10.13 -17.53
CA CYS A 112 6.27 9.26 -18.34
C CYS A 112 7.67 9.84 -18.61
N LEU A 113 7.89 11.14 -18.36
CA LEU A 113 9.21 11.79 -18.43
C LEU A 113 10.07 11.58 -17.17
N LEU A 114 9.54 11.02 -16.09
CA LEU A 114 10.34 10.81 -14.89
C LEU A 114 11.42 9.74 -15.15
N PRO A 115 12.64 9.90 -14.61
CA PRO A 115 13.71 8.92 -14.80
C PRO A 115 13.36 7.54 -14.22
N VAL A 116 12.50 7.50 -13.21
CA VAL A 116 12.04 6.26 -12.56
C VAL A 116 10.89 5.57 -13.29
N SER A 117 10.24 6.19 -14.28
CA SER A 117 9.11 5.60 -14.99
C SER A 117 9.59 4.52 -15.97
N VAL A 118 8.87 3.39 -16.03
CA VAL A 118 9.15 2.27 -16.96
C VAL A 118 8.06 2.02 -17.98
N ALA A 119 6.80 2.24 -17.61
CA ALA A 119 5.64 2.09 -18.49
C ALA A 119 4.44 2.83 -17.89
N GLY A 120 3.41 3.06 -18.71
CA GLY A 120 2.17 3.64 -18.23
C GLY A 120 0.92 3.09 -18.91
N ALA A 121 -0.23 3.38 -18.31
CA ALA A 121 -1.54 3.19 -18.91
C ALA A 121 -2.48 4.33 -18.49
N LEU A 122 -3.31 4.81 -19.41
CA LEU A 122 -4.31 5.84 -19.17
C LEU A 122 -5.70 5.26 -19.46
N MET A 123 -6.56 5.22 -18.44
CA MET A 123 -7.88 4.60 -18.50
C MET A 123 -8.93 5.53 -19.13
N PRO A 124 -10.08 4.99 -19.60
CA PRO A 124 -11.13 5.79 -20.26
C PRO A 124 -11.81 6.83 -19.37
N ASP A 125 -11.69 6.70 -18.05
CA ASP A 125 -12.24 7.61 -17.04
C ASP A 125 -11.23 8.67 -16.59
N ALA A 126 -10.12 8.83 -17.32
CA ALA A 126 -9.05 9.72 -16.93
C ALA A 126 -9.46 11.19 -16.91
N HIS A 127 -9.07 11.87 -15.84
CA HIS A 127 -9.31 13.31 -15.62
C HIS A 127 -8.22 13.89 -14.70
N VAL A 128 -8.16 15.21 -14.62
CA VAL A 128 -7.09 15.93 -13.90
C VAL A 128 -6.99 15.49 -12.43
N GLY A 129 -5.78 15.08 -12.05
CA GLY A 129 -5.41 14.68 -10.69
C GLY A 129 -4.33 15.58 -10.07
N TYR A 130 -3.69 15.07 -9.01
CA TYR A 130 -2.60 15.75 -8.31
C TYR A 130 -1.24 15.14 -8.69
N GLY A 131 -0.72 15.53 -9.85
CA GLY A 131 0.54 15.00 -10.40
C GLY A 131 0.26 13.95 -11.47
N LEU A 132 -0.06 12.73 -11.07
CA LEU A 132 -0.59 11.69 -11.97
C LEU A 132 -2.10 11.93 -12.18
N PRO A 133 -2.66 11.74 -13.39
CA PRO A 133 -4.10 11.87 -13.58
C PRO A 133 -4.84 10.76 -12.83
N ILE A 134 -6.08 11.04 -12.41
CA ILE A 134 -6.98 9.97 -11.97
C ILE A 134 -7.24 9.09 -13.21
N GLY A 135 -7.33 7.77 -13.03
CA GLY A 135 -7.35 6.82 -14.15
C GLY A 135 -5.97 6.58 -14.78
N GLY A 136 -4.89 7.16 -14.24
CA GLY A 136 -3.52 6.87 -14.63
C GLY A 136 -2.93 5.67 -13.87
N VAL A 137 -2.18 4.83 -14.59
CA VAL A 137 -1.32 3.79 -14.01
C VAL A 137 0.11 4.08 -14.45
N LEU A 138 1.01 4.23 -13.50
CA LEU A 138 2.43 4.45 -13.76
C LEU A 138 3.24 3.34 -13.11
N ALA A 139 3.98 2.58 -13.91
CA ALA A 139 4.96 1.64 -13.39
C ALA A 139 6.30 2.37 -13.20
N THR A 140 6.90 2.19 -12.03
CA THR A 140 8.18 2.79 -11.65
C THR A 140 9.21 1.71 -11.29
N GLU A 141 10.49 2.01 -11.52
CA GLU A 141 11.60 1.14 -11.13
C GLU A 141 12.19 1.60 -9.79
N SER A 142 12.18 0.70 -8.80
CA SER A 142 12.79 0.91 -7.47
C SER A 142 12.42 2.22 -6.77
N ALA A 143 11.23 2.76 -7.05
CA ALA A 143 10.77 4.04 -6.53
C ALA A 143 9.26 4.02 -6.30
N VAL A 144 8.81 4.84 -5.35
CA VAL A 144 7.39 5.04 -5.06
C VAL A 144 7.07 6.53 -5.01
N ILE A 145 5.96 6.93 -5.64
CA ILE A 145 5.49 8.32 -5.72
C ILE A 145 4.26 8.47 -4.82
N PRO A 146 4.38 9.04 -3.61
CA PRO A 146 3.28 9.03 -2.64
C PRO A 146 1.99 9.70 -3.15
N TYR A 147 2.10 10.80 -3.89
CA TYR A 147 0.94 11.47 -4.48
C TYR A 147 0.27 10.66 -5.61
N ALA A 148 1.01 9.84 -6.35
CA ALA A 148 0.48 9.00 -7.42
C ALA A 148 -0.32 7.80 -6.86
N VAL A 149 -0.04 7.38 -5.62
CA VAL A 149 -0.87 6.40 -4.88
C VAL A 149 -2.20 7.01 -4.41
N ALA A 150 -2.31 8.35 -4.44
CA ALA A 150 -3.41 9.19 -3.98
C ALA A 150 -3.41 9.57 -2.49
N VAL A 151 -4.16 10.63 -2.18
CA VAL A 151 -4.32 11.18 -0.82
C VAL A 151 -5.12 10.22 0.06
N ASP A 152 -6.20 9.64 -0.46
CA ASP A 152 -6.93 8.57 0.23
C ASP A 152 -6.33 7.22 -0.19
N ILE A 153 -5.24 6.85 0.49
CA ILE A 153 -4.49 5.62 0.20
C ILE A 153 -5.45 4.44 0.24
N ALA A 154 -5.44 3.63 -0.82
CA ALA A 154 -6.25 2.43 -0.93
C ALA A 154 -7.77 2.66 -0.85
N CYS A 155 -8.26 3.84 -1.22
CA CYS A 155 -9.67 4.04 -1.52
C CYS A 155 -10.14 3.00 -2.54
N ARG A 156 -11.23 2.30 -2.22
CA ARG A 156 -11.67 1.10 -2.92
C ARG A 156 -13.16 0.85 -2.71
N MET A 157 -13.67 -0.12 -3.46
CA MET A 157 -15.03 -0.61 -3.28
C MET A 157 -15.06 -2.00 -2.65
N LYS A 158 -16.11 -2.29 -1.89
CA LYS A 158 -16.47 -3.64 -1.45
C LYS A 158 -17.94 -3.88 -1.74
N MET A 159 -18.25 -5.05 -2.32
CA MET A 159 -19.61 -5.50 -2.56
C MET A 159 -19.90 -6.76 -1.72
N THR A 160 -21.07 -6.79 -1.07
CA THR A 160 -21.65 -8.01 -0.48
C THR A 160 -22.94 -8.32 -1.20
N VAL A 161 -23.03 -9.50 -1.81
CA VAL A 161 -24.28 -10.03 -2.37
C VAL A 161 -25.08 -10.67 -1.26
N LEU A 162 -26.37 -10.36 -1.16
CA LEU A 162 -27.23 -10.76 -0.05
C LEU A 162 -28.28 -11.76 -0.50
N ASP A 163 -28.53 -12.76 0.33
CA ASP A 163 -29.65 -13.70 0.16
C ASP A 163 -30.94 -13.10 0.74
N ILE A 164 -31.38 -12.00 0.12
CA ILE A 164 -32.69 -11.41 0.39
C ILE A 164 -33.47 -11.24 -0.91
N PRO A 165 -34.82 -11.36 -0.88
CA PRO A 165 -35.63 -11.22 -2.08
C PRO A 165 -35.44 -9.85 -2.75
N VAL A 166 -35.27 -9.82 -4.08
CA VAL A 166 -35.12 -8.57 -4.87
C VAL A 166 -36.22 -7.54 -4.58
N ARG A 167 -37.47 -8.01 -4.41
CA ARG A 167 -38.63 -7.17 -4.04
C ARG A 167 -38.45 -6.40 -2.72
N ASP A 168 -37.58 -6.87 -1.83
CA ASP A 168 -37.36 -6.24 -0.53
C ASP A 168 -36.51 -4.96 -0.65
N LEU A 169 -35.77 -4.77 -1.75
CA LEU A 169 -35.07 -3.51 -2.02
C LEU A 169 -36.06 -2.32 -2.05
N GLU A 170 -37.23 -2.52 -2.65
CA GLU A 170 -38.29 -1.50 -2.73
C GLU A 170 -39.22 -1.56 -1.51
N ARG A 171 -39.59 -2.77 -1.05
CA ARG A 171 -40.61 -2.93 0.01
C ARG A 171 -40.08 -2.66 1.42
N LYS A 172 -38.76 -2.65 1.61
CA LYS A 172 -38.12 -2.50 2.93
C LYS A 172 -37.09 -1.37 2.98
N GLN A 173 -37.25 -0.34 2.16
CA GLN A 173 -36.33 0.81 2.07
C GLN A 173 -35.98 1.40 3.44
N GLU A 174 -36.97 1.67 4.30
CA GLU A 174 -36.70 2.23 5.63
C GLU A 174 -35.78 1.34 6.48
N ARG A 175 -35.95 0.01 6.42
CA ARG A 175 -35.11 -0.92 7.17
C ARG A 175 -33.68 -0.90 6.63
N LEU A 176 -33.52 -0.87 5.31
CA LEU A 176 -32.22 -0.83 4.66
C LEU A 176 -31.49 0.48 4.94
N THR A 177 -32.18 1.62 4.86
CA THR A 177 -31.62 2.93 5.24
C THR A 177 -31.18 2.95 6.69
N ARG A 178 -32.04 2.47 7.62
CA ARG A 178 -31.67 2.38 9.04
C ARG A 178 -30.46 1.48 9.29
N ALA A 179 -30.29 0.40 8.52
CA ALA A 179 -29.11 -0.45 8.61
C ALA A 179 -27.83 0.31 8.24
N ILE A 180 -27.85 1.09 7.14
CA ILE A 180 -26.72 1.95 6.75
C ILE A 180 -26.41 2.98 7.85
N GLU A 181 -27.43 3.69 8.34
CA GLU A 181 -27.27 4.73 9.37
C GLU A 181 -26.76 4.17 10.70
N ALA A 182 -27.13 2.93 11.03
CA ALA A 182 -26.63 2.23 12.21
C ALA A 182 -25.18 1.79 12.02
N GLU A 183 -24.84 1.24 10.86
CA GLU A 183 -23.58 0.52 10.64
C GLU A 183 -22.43 1.34 10.10
N THR A 184 -22.69 2.55 9.59
CA THR A 184 -21.64 3.47 9.18
C THR A 184 -21.93 4.91 9.58
N ARG A 185 -20.93 5.78 9.46
CA ARG A 185 -21.04 7.23 9.66
C ARG A 185 -20.47 7.97 8.47
N PHE A 186 -21.14 9.05 8.09
CA PHE A 186 -20.73 9.94 7.01
C PHE A 186 -20.22 11.27 7.56
N GLY A 187 -19.43 11.97 6.75
CA GLY A 187 -18.88 13.28 7.06
C GLY A 187 -17.39 13.27 7.43
N VAL A 188 -16.79 14.46 7.33
CA VAL A 188 -15.40 14.68 7.71
C VAL A 188 -15.28 14.55 9.23
N GLY A 189 -14.33 13.75 9.71
CA GLY A 189 -14.09 13.57 11.15
C GLY A 189 -15.12 12.71 11.87
N ALA A 190 -16.09 12.14 11.16
CA ALA A 190 -17.05 11.18 11.70
C ALA A 190 -16.33 10.03 12.39
N ASN A 191 -16.86 9.61 13.53
CA ASN A 191 -16.30 8.58 14.39
C ASN A 191 -17.41 7.83 15.13
N PHE A 192 -17.05 6.67 15.70
CA PHE A 192 -17.93 5.94 16.62
C PHE A 192 -17.58 6.25 18.08
N LYS A 193 -18.61 6.48 18.90
CA LYS A 193 -18.46 6.58 20.37
C LYS A 193 -17.89 5.28 20.95
N HIS A 194 -18.46 4.14 20.53
CA HIS A 194 -17.93 2.82 20.81
C HIS A 194 -17.07 2.38 19.62
N ARG A 195 -15.75 2.33 19.83
CA ARG A 195 -14.80 1.97 18.77
C ARG A 195 -15.12 0.57 18.24
N ARG A 196 -15.10 0.41 16.92
CA ARG A 196 -15.22 -0.92 16.30
C ARG A 196 -13.92 -1.71 16.50
N GLU A 197 -14.05 -3.02 16.59
CA GLU A 197 -12.93 -3.94 16.73
C GLU A 197 -12.63 -4.64 15.40
N HIS A 198 -11.35 -4.75 15.08
CA HIS A 198 -10.82 -5.52 13.96
C HIS A 198 -9.33 -5.76 14.17
N GLU A 199 -8.83 -6.91 13.73
CA GLU A 199 -7.41 -7.32 13.84
C GLU A 199 -6.39 -6.31 13.26
N VAL A 200 -6.84 -5.37 12.42
CA VAL A 200 -5.95 -4.33 11.87
C VAL A 200 -5.46 -3.39 12.97
N MET A 201 -6.24 -3.24 14.04
CA MET A 201 -5.85 -2.43 15.18
C MET A 201 -4.80 -3.11 16.07
N ASP A 202 -4.62 -4.41 15.93
CA ASP A 202 -3.57 -5.20 16.61
C ASP A 202 -2.27 -5.28 15.80
N ALA A 203 -2.29 -4.85 14.53
CA ALA A 203 -1.09 -4.77 13.70
C ALA A 203 -0.02 -3.82 14.27
N ASP A 204 1.19 -3.90 13.74
CA ASP A 204 2.24 -2.95 14.08
C ASP A 204 1.97 -1.57 13.46
N TRP A 205 1.43 -0.65 14.25
CA TRP A 205 1.25 0.77 13.88
C TRP A 205 2.53 1.60 14.10
N SER A 206 3.63 0.99 14.56
CA SER A 206 4.93 1.66 14.71
C SER A 206 5.84 1.54 13.49
N VAL A 207 5.33 0.97 12.39
CA VAL A 207 5.98 0.94 11.07
C VAL A 207 6.41 2.32 10.57
N SER A 208 5.76 3.38 11.04
CA SER A 208 6.24 4.75 10.90
C SER A 208 5.80 5.65 12.05
N GLY A 209 6.48 6.78 12.22
CA GLY A 209 6.09 7.78 13.22
C GLY A 209 4.68 8.36 12.97
N VAL A 210 4.30 8.53 11.70
CA VAL A 210 2.99 9.09 11.32
C VAL A 210 1.85 8.11 11.57
N THR A 211 2.03 6.82 11.27
CA THR A 211 1.01 5.79 11.56
C THR A 211 0.82 5.65 13.07
N LYS A 212 1.91 5.59 13.84
CA LYS A 212 1.86 5.47 15.30
C LYS A 212 1.05 6.59 15.95
N ARG A 213 1.32 7.85 15.57
CA ARG A 213 0.61 9.02 16.11
C ARG A 213 -0.86 9.09 15.70
N ASN A 214 -1.23 8.46 14.59
CA ASN A 214 -2.61 8.46 14.08
C ASN A 214 -3.40 7.19 14.44
N LYS A 215 -2.84 6.24 15.21
CA LYS A 215 -3.54 4.99 15.56
C LYS A 215 -4.89 5.23 16.24
N ASP A 216 -4.95 6.13 17.22
CA ASP A 216 -6.21 6.44 17.92
C ASP A 216 -7.26 7.08 17.01
N ARG A 217 -6.82 7.95 16.10
CA ARG A 217 -7.69 8.54 15.09
C ARG A 217 -8.20 7.48 14.12
N ALA A 218 -7.33 6.59 13.65
CA ALA A 218 -7.73 5.48 12.81
C ALA A 218 -8.78 4.60 13.53
N TRP A 219 -8.54 4.25 14.80
CA TRP A 219 -9.47 3.43 15.56
C TRP A 219 -10.85 4.08 15.71
N SER A 220 -10.90 5.39 16.02
CA SER A 220 -12.18 6.08 16.17
C SER A 220 -12.96 6.17 14.85
N GLN A 221 -12.27 6.16 13.70
CA GLN A 221 -12.86 6.24 12.36
C GLN A 221 -13.11 4.87 11.70
N LEU A 222 -12.75 3.77 12.36
CA LEU A 222 -12.89 2.43 11.80
C LEU A 222 -14.37 2.06 11.60
N GLY A 223 -14.73 1.66 10.39
CA GLY A 223 -16.09 1.38 9.92
C GLY A 223 -16.88 2.61 9.50
N THR A 224 -16.24 3.77 9.28
CA THR A 224 -16.92 4.98 8.79
C THR A 224 -16.78 5.12 7.28
N SER A 225 -17.82 5.58 6.59
CA SER A 225 -17.79 5.82 5.14
C SER A 225 -16.92 7.03 4.82
N GLY A 226 -17.07 8.11 5.57
CA GLY A 226 -16.41 9.37 5.30
C GLY A 226 -17.23 10.34 4.45
N SER A 227 -16.55 11.11 3.60
CA SER A 227 -17.09 12.21 2.81
C SER A 227 -16.47 12.22 1.42
N GLY A 228 -16.88 13.14 0.55
CA GLY A 228 -16.43 13.19 -0.84
C GLY A 228 -17.24 12.23 -1.70
N ASN A 229 -16.58 11.44 -2.54
CA ASN A 229 -17.21 10.41 -3.38
C ASN A 229 -17.49 9.09 -2.63
N HIS A 230 -17.39 9.08 -1.31
CA HIS A 230 -17.61 7.89 -0.49
C HIS A 230 -19.09 7.67 -0.20
N PHE A 231 -19.56 6.44 -0.40
CA PHE A 231 -20.96 6.06 -0.25
C PHE A 231 -21.11 4.64 0.27
N VAL A 232 -22.31 4.32 0.75
CA VAL A 232 -22.76 2.96 1.03
C VAL A 232 -24.20 2.89 0.55
N GLU A 233 -24.51 1.94 -0.32
CA GLU A 233 -25.83 1.82 -0.94
C GLU A 233 -26.23 0.36 -1.14
N PHE A 234 -27.54 0.12 -1.04
CA PHE A 234 -28.14 -1.12 -1.53
C PHE A 234 -28.56 -0.93 -2.98
N GLY A 235 -28.27 -1.92 -3.82
CA GLY A 235 -28.63 -1.93 -5.22
C GLY A 235 -28.88 -3.34 -5.75
N LEU A 236 -29.16 -3.44 -7.05
CA LEU A 236 -29.28 -4.71 -7.73
C LEU A 236 -27.95 -5.07 -8.39
N PHE A 237 -27.49 -6.29 -8.15
CA PHE A 237 -26.35 -6.89 -8.82
C PHE A 237 -26.84 -8.05 -9.70
N THR A 238 -26.49 -8.04 -10.98
CA THR A 238 -26.82 -9.13 -11.92
C THR A 238 -25.57 -9.91 -12.28
N ALA A 239 -25.51 -11.17 -11.85
CA ALA A 239 -24.50 -12.12 -12.28
C ALA A 239 -24.95 -12.75 -13.61
N HIS A 240 -24.27 -12.40 -14.72
CA HIS A 240 -24.57 -12.94 -16.06
C HIS A 240 -24.14 -14.41 -16.24
N SER A 241 -23.28 -14.90 -15.36
CA SER A 241 -22.81 -16.29 -15.30
C SER A 241 -22.47 -16.63 -13.84
N LYS A 242 -22.26 -17.91 -13.55
CA LYS A 242 -21.85 -18.36 -12.21
C LYS A 242 -20.52 -17.71 -11.80
N ILE A 243 -20.46 -17.10 -10.62
CA ILE A 243 -19.28 -16.48 -10.02
C ILE A 243 -18.94 -17.24 -8.74
N ASN A 244 -17.92 -18.10 -8.78
CA ASN A 244 -17.60 -19.04 -7.69
C ASN A 244 -18.84 -19.85 -7.30
N ASP A 245 -19.35 -19.69 -6.07
CA ASP A 245 -20.54 -20.37 -5.55
C ASP A 245 -21.85 -19.58 -5.80
N LEU A 246 -21.78 -18.38 -6.37
CA LEU A 246 -22.95 -17.57 -6.70
C LEU A 246 -23.47 -17.93 -8.10
N GLU A 247 -24.68 -18.46 -8.18
CA GLU A 247 -25.34 -18.76 -9.46
C GLU A 247 -25.64 -17.51 -10.29
N ALA A 248 -25.91 -17.69 -11.58
CA ALA A 248 -26.38 -16.60 -12.42
C ALA A 248 -27.77 -16.11 -11.96
N GLY A 249 -27.97 -14.80 -11.91
CA GLY A 249 -29.22 -14.22 -11.42
C GLY A 249 -29.10 -12.75 -10.99
N THR A 250 -30.21 -12.18 -10.56
CA THR A 250 -30.27 -10.82 -9.99
C THR A 250 -30.47 -10.89 -8.48
N TYR A 251 -29.61 -10.19 -7.75
CA TYR A 251 -29.53 -10.21 -6.30
C TYR A 251 -29.58 -8.79 -5.74
N VAL A 252 -29.98 -8.65 -4.48
CA VAL A 252 -29.70 -7.41 -3.74
C VAL A 252 -28.24 -7.44 -3.30
N ALA A 253 -27.53 -6.34 -3.47
CA ALA A 253 -26.16 -6.18 -3.01
C ALA A 253 -25.98 -4.89 -2.22
N LEU A 254 -25.10 -4.93 -1.23
CA LEU A 254 -24.57 -3.77 -0.53
C LEU A 254 -23.24 -3.41 -1.18
N LEU A 255 -23.12 -2.20 -1.72
CA LEU A 255 -21.87 -1.65 -2.24
C LEU A 255 -21.40 -0.53 -1.32
N SER A 256 -20.12 -0.55 -0.93
CA SER A 256 -19.50 0.58 -0.24
C SER A 256 -18.26 1.06 -0.97
N HIS A 257 -18.06 2.38 -0.97
CA HIS A 257 -16.88 3.07 -1.46
C HIS A 257 -16.29 3.90 -0.33
N SER A 258 -15.07 3.54 0.09
CA SER A 258 -14.37 4.20 1.19
C SER A 258 -12.87 3.91 1.12
N GLY A 259 -12.11 4.41 2.07
CA GLY A 259 -10.65 4.32 2.05
C GLY A 259 -10.02 4.32 3.45
N SER A 260 -8.79 4.79 3.52
CA SER A 260 -7.99 4.78 4.75
C SER A 260 -8.21 6.02 5.64
N ARG A 261 -9.21 6.83 5.28
CA ARG A 261 -9.72 7.97 6.06
C ARG A 261 -8.61 8.99 6.33
N GLY A 262 -8.76 9.76 7.42
CA GLY A 262 -7.86 10.84 7.74
C GLY A 262 -6.42 10.38 8.01
N THR A 263 -6.23 9.13 8.40
CA THR A 263 -4.91 8.57 8.67
C THR A 263 -4.15 8.30 7.37
N GLY A 264 -4.81 7.77 6.33
CA GLY A 264 -4.22 7.66 5.00
C GLY A 264 -3.78 8.99 4.42
N ALA A 265 -4.64 10.00 4.52
CA ALA A 265 -4.31 11.37 4.10
C ALA A 265 -3.09 11.93 4.84
N ALA A 266 -2.97 11.66 6.15
CA ALA A 266 -1.80 12.08 6.93
C ALA A 266 -0.52 11.35 6.52
N VAL A 267 -0.60 10.05 6.16
CA VAL A 267 0.53 9.28 5.62
C VAL A 267 0.96 9.87 4.27
N CYS A 268 0.03 10.08 3.34
CA CYS A 268 0.31 10.68 2.04
C CYS A 268 0.97 12.07 2.19
N ASP A 269 0.39 12.98 2.98
CA ASP A 269 0.95 14.32 3.22
C ASP A 269 2.38 14.27 3.78
N HIS A 270 2.64 13.41 4.76
CA HIS A 270 3.95 13.30 5.39
C HIS A 270 5.03 12.86 4.38
N TYR A 271 4.80 11.76 3.67
CA TYR A 271 5.82 11.20 2.77
C TYR A 271 5.94 11.96 1.46
N SER A 272 4.86 12.61 0.99
CA SER A 272 4.95 13.56 -0.11
C SER A 272 5.84 14.75 0.21
N LYS A 273 5.77 15.31 1.43
CA LYS A 273 6.69 16.40 1.84
C LYS A 273 8.16 15.96 1.85
N LEU A 274 8.43 14.72 2.27
CA LEU A 274 9.78 14.15 2.22
C LEU A 274 10.26 13.98 0.78
N ALA A 275 9.41 13.43 -0.10
CA ALA A 275 9.70 13.29 -1.52
C ALA A 275 9.96 14.66 -2.17
N PHE A 276 9.13 15.66 -1.87
CA PHE A 276 9.31 17.03 -2.37
C PHE A 276 10.66 17.61 -1.95
N GLY A 277 11.04 17.47 -0.67
CA GLY A 277 12.33 17.93 -0.18
C GLY A 277 13.50 17.29 -0.91
N ARG A 278 13.41 15.99 -1.19
CA ARG A 278 14.43 15.21 -1.89
C ARG A 278 14.58 15.60 -3.37
N CYS A 279 13.47 15.78 -4.07
CA CYS A 279 13.47 16.03 -5.51
C CYS A 279 13.48 17.53 -5.89
N ARG A 280 13.45 18.45 -4.92
CA ARG A 280 13.29 19.90 -5.17
C ARG A 280 14.33 20.51 -6.09
N THR A 281 15.57 20.01 -6.04
CA THR A 281 16.68 20.53 -6.85
C THR A 281 16.85 19.79 -8.17
N SER A 282 16.24 18.60 -8.31
CA SER A 282 16.40 17.73 -9.48
C SER A 282 15.18 17.69 -10.40
N LEU A 283 14.01 18.09 -9.90
CA LEU A 283 12.76 18.16 -10.68
C LEU A 283 12.31 19.61 -10.90
N PRO A 284 11.77 19.92 -12.08
CA PRO A 284 11.01 21.15 -12.31
C PRO A 284 9.86 21.30 -11.29
N SER A 285 9.53 22.55 -10.94
CA SER A 285 8.50 22.85 -9.94
C SER A 285 7.12 22.26 -10.31
N GLU A 286 6.80 22.22 -11.59
CA GLU A 286 5.57 21.63 -12.13
C GLU A 286 5.49 20.10 -11.97
N LEU A 287 6.63 19.41 -11.83
CA LEU A 287 6.72 17.96 -11.63
C LEU A 287 6.92 17.58 -10.15
N LEU A 288 7.00 18.55 -9.23
CA LEU A 288 7.24 18.24 -7.83
C LEU A 288 6.16 17.33 -7.23
N ARG A 289 4.92 17.42 -7.69
CA ARG A 289 3.84 16.51 -7.26
C ARG A 289 4.07 15.04 -7.67
N LEU A 290 5.03 14.78 -8.55
CA LEU A 290 5.49 13.46 -8.97
C LEU A 290 6.83 13.07 -8.33
N ALA A 291 7.30 13.82 -7.32
CA ALA A 291 8.49 13.44 -6.57
C ALA A 291 8.34 12.06 -5.93
N TRP A 292 9.45 11.32 -5.86
CA TRP A 292 9.47 9.94 -5.41
C TRP A 292 10.41 9.71 -4.23
N LEU A 293 10.22 8.58 -3.59
CA LEU A 293 11.12 7.99 -2.62
C LEU A 293 11.73 6.72 -3.24
N PRO A 294 13.05 6.56 -3.29
CA PRO A 294 13.67 5.29 -3.65
C PRO A 294 13.29 4.20 -2.66
N LEU A 295 12.93 3.02 -3.15
CA LEU A 295 12.49 1.91 -2.29
C LEU A 295 13.63 1.34 -1.46
N ASP A 296 14.90 1.56 -1.83
CA ASP A 296 16.06 1.17 -1.02
C ASP A 296 16.39 2.18 0.10
N SER A 297 15.74 3.35 0.13
CA SER A 297 15.90 4.34 1.19
C SER A 297 15.07 4.00 2.44
N GLN A 298 15.49 4.55 3.59
CA GLN A 298 14.73 4.42 4.83
C GLN A 298 13.32 4.98 4.66
N GLU A 299 13.19 6.18 4.09
CA GLU A 299 11.91 6.86 3.92
C GLU A 299 11.00 6.09 2.94
N GLY A 300 11.56 5.52 1.87
CA GLY A 300 10.82 4.68 0.93
C GLY A 300 10.30 3.40 1.57
N GLN A 301 11.12 2.72 2.38
CA GLN A 301 10.69 1.53 3.14
C GLN A 301 9.63 1.88 4.19
N GLU A 302 9.79 2.98 4.92
CA GLU A 302 8.78 3.40 5.88
C GLU A 302 7.45 3.77 5.21
N TYR A 303 7.47 4.50 4.09
CA TYR A 303 6.26 4.78 3.31
C TYR A 303 5.59 3.51 2.82
N TRP A 304 6.36 2.58 2.25
CA TRP A 304 5.83 1.31 1.74
C TRP A 304 5.07 0.53 2.83
N ASN A 305 5.70 0.37 4.01
CA ASN A 305 5.06 -0.30 5.13
C ASN A 305 3.83 0.45 5.66
N ALA A 306 3.88 1.79 5.70
CA ALA A 306 2.73 2.62 6.10
C ALA A 306 1.58 2.51 5.09
N MET A 307 1.88 2.53 3.79
CA MET A 307 0.92 2.38 2.69
C MET A 307 0.24 1.01 2.75
N GLU A 308 1.00 -0.07 2.95
CA GLU A 308 0.46 -1.43 3.13
C GLU A 308 -0.44 -1.55 4.38
N LEU A 309 -0.06 -0.91 5.49
CA LEU A 309 -0.93 -0.82 6.66
C LEU A 309 -2.23 -0.06 6.35
N MET A 310 -2.16 1.05 5.59
CA MET A 310 -3.34 1.81 5.18
C MET A 310 -4.23 1.02 4.22
N GLY A 311 -3.65 0.19 3.35
CA GLY A 311 -4.38 -0.76 2.52
C GLY A 311 -5.17 -1.79 3.33
N ARG A 312 -4.53 -2.39 4.34
CA ARG A 312 -5.20 -3.31 5.28
C ARG A 312 -6.27 -2.60 6.10
N TYR A 313 -6.02 -1.36 6.54
CA TYR A 313 -7.00 -0.56 7.28
C TYR A 313 -8.21 -0.20 6.42
N ALA A 314 -8.03 0.19 5.15
CA ALA A 314 -9.13 0.45 4.23
C ALA A 314 -9.99 -0.82 4.04
N ALA A 315 -9.36 -1.98 3.84
CA ALA A 315 -10.07 -3.27 3.76
C ALA A 315 -10.85 -3.59 5.05
N ALA A 316 -10.25 -3.38 6.21
CA ALA A 316 -10.89 -3.55 7.52
C ALA A 316 -12.06 -2.57 7.74
N ASN A 317 -11.95 -1.34 7.24
CA ASN A 317 -13.01 -0.34 7.27
C ASN A 317 -14.25 -0.86 6.54
N HIS A 318 -14.08 -1.40 5.33
CA HIS A 318 -15.15 -2.07 4.59
C HIS A 318 -15.65 -3.34 5.28
N ALA A 319 -14.77 -4.14 5.89
CA ALA A 319 -15.18 -5.31 6.66
C ALA A 319 -16.11 -4.93 7.82
N CYS A 320 -15.82 -3.85 8.53
CA CYS A 320 -16.66 -3.35 9.61
C CYS A 320 -18.03 -2.85 9.13
N ILE A 321 -18.09 -2.19 7.96
CA ILE A 321 -19.34 -1.70 7.36
C ILE A 321 -20.24 -2.86 6.92
N HIS A 322 -19.65 -3.95 6.41
CA HIS A 322 -20.37 -5.08 5.82
C HIS A 322 -20.66 -6.23 6.81
N ARG A 323 -20.33 -6.09 8.10
CA ARG A 323 -20.38 -7.19 9.07
C ARG A 323 -21.77 -7.50 9.60
N HIS A 324 -22.62 -6.48 9.74
CA HIS A 324 -23.90 -6.52 10.45
C HIS A 324 -25.06 -6.24 9.49
#